data_AF-A0A0G1YVY1-F1
#
_entry.id   AF-A0A0G1YVY1-F1
#
_cell.length_a   1.000
_cell.length_b   1.000
_cell.length_c   1.000
_cell.angle_alpha   90.00
_cell.angle_beta   90.00
_cell.angle_gamma   90.00
#
_symmetry.space_group_name_H-M   'P 1'
#
loop_
_entity.id
_entity.type
_entity.pdbx_description
1 polymer ?
#
loop_
_entity_poly.entity_id
_entity_poly.type
_entity_poly.pdbx_seq_one_letter_code
_entity_poly.pdbx_strand_id
1 'polypeptide(L)'
;MNDIQKILHLDEDAILREFRADDLQGEERKQVLNALLEHFEKVITETVILNLDPAGRDKLSQALSEEGNLDQKISELTASLPGIAEKIEAAVSREFRLLKLAQERAK
;
A
#
# COMPACT_ATOMS: atom_id res chain seq x y z
N MET A 1 -16.82 0.42 5.33
CA MET A 1 -15.57 0.03 4.66
C MET A 1 -14.44 0.76 5.35
N ASN A 2 -13.45 0.04 5.90
CA ASN A 2 -12.27 0.64 6.53
C ASN A 2 -11.29 1.16 5.47
N ASP A 3 -10.24 1.89 5.88
CA ASP A 3 -9.34 2.56 4.93
C ASP A 3 -8.57 1.56 4.06
N ILE A 4 -8.13 0.44 4.63
CA ILE A 4 -7.47 -0.61 3.83
C ILE A 4 -8.40 -1.25 2.80
N GLN A 5 -9.69 -1.45 3.11
CA GLN A 5 -10.65 -1.98 2.14
C GLN A 5 -10.87 -1.01 0.98
N LYS A 6 -10.84 0.32 1.22
CA LYS A 6 -10.91 1.32 0.13
C LYS A 6 -9.72 1.16 -0.82
N ILE A 7 -8.51 1.03 -0.27
CA ILE A 7 -7.27 0.88 -1.05
C ILE A 7 -7.22 -0.46 -1.77
N LEU A 8 -7.43 -1.58 -1.07
CA LEU A 8 -7.30 -2.92 -1.65
C LEU A 8 -8.41 -3.26 -2.65
N HIS A 9 -9.62 -2.70 -2.48
CA HIS A 9 -10.70 -2.89 -3.44
C HIS A 9 -10.73 -1.82 -4.54
N LEU A 10 -9.76 -0.90 -4.55
CA LEU A 10 -9.66 0.19 -5.52
C LEU A 10 -10.98 0.98 -5.63
N ASP A 11 -11.60 1.32 -4.50
CA ASP A 11 -12.76 2.21 -4.49
C ASP A 11 -12.31 3.66 -4.70
N GLU A 12 -12.06 3.99 -5.97
CA GLU A 12 -11.49 5.28 -6.40
C GLU A 12 -12.27 6.48 -5.88
N ASP A 13 -13.61 6.42 -5.93
CA ASP A 13 -14.50 7.48 -5.47
C ASP A 13 -14.41 7.67 -3.96
N ALA A 14 -14.35 6.57 -3.19
CA ALA A 14 -14.20 6.65 -1.74
C ALA A 14 -12.83 7.20 -1.35
N ILE A 15 -11.76 6.83 -2.06
CA ILE A 15 -10.40 7.34 -1.83
C ILE A 15 -10.38 8.85 -2.07
N LEU A 16 -10.78 9.30 -3.26
CA LEU A 16 -10.73 10.72 -3.63
C LEU A 16 -11.59 11.59 -2.70
N ARG A 17 -12.76 11.11 -2.27
CA ARG A 17 -13.63 11.84 -1.34
C ARG A 17 -12.98 12.05 0.03
N GLU A 18 -12.25 11.08 0.55
CA GLU A 18 -11.54 11.22 1.84
C GLU A 18 -10.43 12.27 1.78
N PHE A 19 -9.82 12.41 0.60
CA PHE A 19 -8.84 13.45 0.29
C PHE A 19 -9.47 14.66 -0.39
N ARG A 20 -10.78 14.90 -0.27
CA ARG A 20 -11.48 16.09 -0.80
C ARG A 20 -11.08 16.45 -2.24
N ALA A 21 -10.90 15.42 -3.06
CA ALA A 21 -10.46 15.48 -4.45
C ALA A 21 -11.52 14.88 -5.37
N ASP A 22 -12.76 14.75 -4.89
CA ASP A 22 -13.89 14.16 -5.60
C ASP A 22 -14.46 15.08 -6.69
N ASP A 23 -14.11 16.36 -6.68
CA ASP A 23 -14.42 17.35 -7.71
C ASP A 23 -13.43 17.32 -8.89
N LEU A 24 -12.28 16.65 -8.75
CA LEU A 24 -11.31 16.49 -9.83
C LEU A 24 -11.89 15.69 -11.00
N GLN A 25 -11.52 16.09 -12.23
CA GLN A 25 -11.97 15.45 -13.46
C GLN A 25 -10.81 15.13 -14.41
N GLY A 26 -11.08 14.20 -15.33
CA GLY A 26 -10.15 13.89 -16.43
C GLY A 26 -8.79 13.41 -15.94
N GLU A 27 -7.73 14.01 -16.48
CA GLU A 27 -6.35 13.58 -16.27
C GLU A 27 -5.84 13.88 -14.85
N GLU A 28 -6.24 15.02 -14.28
CA GLU A 28 -5.84 15.42 -12.93
C GLU A 28 -6.34 14.43 -11.88
N ARG A 29 -7.60 13.99 -12.02
CA ARG A 29 -8.19 12.94 -11.19
C ARG A 29 -7.36 11.66 -11.22
N LYS A 30 -6.96 11.21 -12.42
CA LYS A 30 -6.16 10.00 -12.60
C LYS A 30 -4.78 10.15 -11.98
N GLN A 31 -4.14 11.31 -12.16
CA GLN A 31 -2.81 11.57 -11.60
C GLN A 31 -2.82 11.54 -10.07
N VAL A 32 -3.80 12.19 -9.44
CA VAL A 32 -3.94 12.20 -7.98
C VAL A 32 -4.25 10.80 -7.45
N LEU A 33 -5.18 10.08 -8.09
CA LEU A 33 -5.50 8.72 -7.71
C LEU A 33 -4.28 7.80 -7.82
N ASN A 34 -3.57 7.83 -8.94
CA ASN A 34 -2.37 7.02 -9.16
C ASN A 34 -1.29 7.35 -8.12
N ALA A 35 -1.04 8.62 -7.85
CA ALA A 35 -0.06 9.02 -6.84
C ALA A 35 -0.42 8.49 -5.43
N LEU A 36 -1.71 8.50 -5.07
CA LEU A 36 -2.17 7.93 -3.81
C LEU A 36 -1.98 6.41 -3.79
N LEU A 37 -2.40 5.71 -4.84
CA LEU A 37 -2.29 4.25 -4.93
C LEU A 37 -0.82 3.79 -4.93
N GLU A 38 0.05 4.44 -5.70
CA GLU A 38 1.50 4.17 -5.71
C GLU A 38 2.12 4.36 -4.32
N HIS A 39 1.69 5.41 -3.59
CA HIS A 39 2.16 5.64 -2.23
C HIS A 39 1.72 4.53 -1.27
N PHE A 40 0.46 4.10 -1.33
CA PHE A 40 -0.02 3.02 -0.48
C PHE A 40 0.60 1.67 -0.85
N GLU A 41 0.83 1.39 -2.13
CA GLU A 41 1.58 0.21 -2.58
C GLU A 41 2.98 0.18 -1.98
N LYS A 42 3.66 1.33 -1.96
CA LYS A 42 4.97 1.47 -1.30
C LYS A 42 4.89 1.20 0.19
N VAL A 43 3.88 1.73 0.90
CA VAL A 43 3.67 1.50 2.33
C VAL A 43 3.44 0.01 2.63
N ILE A 44 2.64 -0.66 1.82
CA ILE A 44 2.39 -2.10 1.93
C ILE A 44 3.70 -2.87 1.74
N THR A 45 4.44 -2.55 0.68
CA THR A 45 5.71 -3.19 0.34
C THR A 45 6.77 -3.00 1.44
N GLU A 46 6.96 -1.78 1.92
CA GLU A 46 7.88 -1.48 3.02
C GLU A 46 7.49 -2.20 4.30
N THR A 47 6.19 -2.26 4.61
CA THR A 47 5.69 -2.98 5.79
C THR A 47 6.00 -4.47 5.70
N VAL A 48 5.85 -5.07 4.52
CA VAL A 48 6.25 -6.46 4.28
C VAL A 48 7.75 -6.63 4.51
N ILE A 49 8.58 -5.83 3.84
CA ILE A 49 10.04 -5.96 3.89
C ILE A 49 10.59 -5.79 5.32
N LEU A 50 10.10 -4.79 6.06
CA LEU A 50 10.54 -4.51 7.43
C LEU A 50 10.18 -5.63 8.42
N ASN A 51 9.14 -6.40 8.12
CA ASN A 51 8.66 -7.50 8.95
C ASN A 51 9.20 -8.87 8.53
N LEU A 52 10.05 -8.94 7.50
CA LEU A 52 10.78 -10.15 7.17
C LEU A 52 11.83 -10.44 8.25
N ASP A 53 11.80 -11.68 8.73
CA ASP A 53 12.88 -12.27 9.51
C ASP A 53 14.12 -12.54 8.62
N PRO A 54 15.27 -12.91 9.18
CA PRO A 54 16.47 -13.15 8.37
C PRO A 54 16.25 -14.18 7.25
N ALA A 55 15.51 -15.27 7.54
CA ALA A 55 15.19 -16.28 6.54
C ALA A 55 14.30 -15.75 5.40
N GLY A 56 13.33 -14.89 5.71
CA GLY A 56 12.50 -14.20 4.73
C GLY A 56 13.31 -13.20 3.89
N ARG A 57 14.27 -12.48 4.48
CA ARG A 57 15.15 -11.57 3.72
C ARG A 57 16.03 -12.33 2.73
N ASP A 58 16.58 -13.47 3.15
CA ASP A 58 17.38 -14.33 2.28
C ASP A 58 16.54 -14.86 1.11
N LYS A 59 15.31 -15.31 1.37
CA LYS A 59 14.37 -15.73 0.34
C LYS A 59 13.98 -14.61 -0.63
N LEU A 60 13.74 -13.40 -0.12
CA LEU A 60 13.47 -12.24 -0.97
C LEU A 60 14.69 -11.90 -1.85
N SER A 61 15.90 -11.93 -1.28
CA SER A 61 17.13 -11.70 -2.02
C SER A 61 17.35 -12.75 -3.12
N GLN A 62 17.07 -14.02 -2.84
CA GLN A 62 17.11 -15.10 -3.83
C GLN A 62 16.06 -14.88 -4.92
N ALA A 63 14.82 -14.54 -4.55
CA ALA A 63 13.75 -14.28 -5.50
C ALA A 63 14.08 -13.13 -6.47
N LEU A 64 14.74 -12.07 -5.98
CA LEU A 64 15.19 -10.94 -6.82
C LEU A 64 16.39 -11.26 -7.72
N SER A 65 17.17 -12.30 -7.39
CA SER A 65 18.38 -12.68 -8.13
C SER A 65 18.13 -13.77 -9.18
N GLU A 66 17.04 -14.53 -9.04
CA GLU A 66 16.70 -15.65 -9.92
C GLU A 66 15.71 -15.23 -11.01
N GLU A 67 16.03 -15.50 -12.28
CA GLU A 67 15.06 -15.39 -13.38
C GLU A 67 13.88 -16.35 -13.14
N GLY A 68 12.68 -15.82 -12.95
CA GLY A 68 11.48 -16.61 -12.67
C GLY A 68 10.27 -15.76 -12.29
N ASN A 69 9.18 -16.41 -11.90
CA ASN A 69 7.95 -15.74 -11.50
C ASN A 69 8.10 -15.12 -10.10
N LEU A 70 8.47 -13.84 -10.08
CA LEU A 70 8.67 -13.05 -8.86
C LEU A 70 7.40 -13.00 -8.00
N ASP A 71 6.23 -12.87 -8.62
CA ASP A 71 4.94 -12.70 -7.94
C ASP A 71 4.58 -13.90 -7.08
N GLN A 72 4.86 -15.12 -7.59
CA GLN A 72 4.63 -16.34 -6.83
C GLN A 72 5.53 -16.41 -5.59
N LYS A 73 6.82 -16.10 -5.75
CA LYS A 73 7.79 -16.14 -4.63
C LYS A 73 7.46 -15.09 -3.58
N ILE A 74 7.02 -13.89 -3.98
CA ILE A 74 6.56 -12.83 -3.08
C ILE A 74 5.27 -13.25 -2.35
N SER A 75 4.35 -13.93 -3.03
CA SER A 75 3.11 -14.44 -2.41
C SER A 75 3.40 -15.51 -1.35
N GLU A 76 4.32 -16.45 -1.63
CA GLU A 76 4.74 -17.46 -0.66
C GLU A 76 5.47 -16.85 0.55
N LEU A 77 6.30 -15.82 0.29
CA LEU A 77 7.01 -15.06 1.31
C LEU A 77 6.03 -14.37 2.27
N THR A 78 5.08 -13.62 1.72
CA THR A 78 4.07 -12.88 2.49
C THR A 78 3.14 -13.79 3.27
N ALA A 79 2.74 -14.94 2.70
CA ALA A 79 1.93 -15.94 3.40
C ALA A 79 2.63 -16.55 4.63
N SER A 80 3.97 -16.58 4.62
CA SER A 80 4.75 -17.14 5.73
C SER A 80 4.93 -16.18 6.93
N LEU A 81 4.50 -14.92 6.80
CA LEU A 81 4.68 -13.90 7.84
C LEU A 81 3.49 -13.85 8.81
N PRO A 82 3.68 -14.25 10.09
CA PRO A 82 2.59 -14.22 11.05
C PRO A 82 2.14 -12.79 11.33
N GLY A 83 0.83 -12.56 11.21
CA GLY A 83 0.22 -11.28 11.52
C GLY A 83 0.55 -10.15 10.54
N ILE A 84 1.00 -10.47 9.32
CA ILE A 84 1.40 -9.45 8.34
C ILE A 84 0.22 -8.63 7.84
N ALA A 85 -0.96 -9.25 7.72
CA ALA A 85 -2.17 -8.58 7.27
C ALA A 85 -2.57 -7.45 8.24
N GLU A 86 -2.54 -7.72 9.54
CA GLU A 86 -2.85 -6.75 10.60
C GLU A 86 -1.81 -5.62 10.63
N LYS A 87 -0.54 -5.94 10.37
CA LYS A 87 0.52 -4.93 10.29
C LYS A 87 0.37 -4.03 9.07
N ILE A 88 0.02 -4.61 7.92
CA ILE A 88 -0.29 -3.85 6.70
C ILE A 88 -1.51 -2.96 6.94
N GLU A 89 -2.58 -3.48 7.54
CA GLU A 89 -3.76 -2.69 7.89
C GLU A 89 -3.42 -1.51 8.81
N ALA A 90 -2.63 -1.75 9.85
CA ALA A 90 -2.20 -0.70 10.76
C ALA A 90 -1.33 0.36 10.05
N ALA A 91 -0.42 -0.06 9.17
CA ALA A 91 0.46 0.83 8.42
C ALA A 91 -0.33 1.70 7.42
N VAL A 92 -1.20 1.08 6.61
CA VAL A 92 -2.07 1.78 5.65
C VAL A 92 -2.98 2.76 6.38
N SER A 93 -3.64 2.33 7.47
CA SER A 93 -4.54 3.21 8.24
C SER A 93 -3.79 4.40 8.86
N ARG A 94 -2.58 4.17 9.38
CA ARG A 94 -1.74 5.25 9.91
C ARG A 94 -1.35 6.23 8.81
N GLU A 95 -0.91 5.73 7.66
CA GLU A 95 -0.48 6.57 6.55
C GLU A 95 -1.64 7.38 5.97
N PHE A 96 -2.80 6.74 5.81
CA PHE A 96 -4.03 7.39 5.35
C PHE A 96 -4.37 8.58 6.26
N ARG A 97 -4.31 8.38 7.58
CA ARG A 97 -4.53 9.44 8.55
C ARG A 97 -3.49 10.56 8.47
N LEU A 98 -2.21 10.23 8.26
CA LEU A 98 -1.14 11.23 8.14
C LEU A 98 -1.31 12.10 6.90
N LEU A 99 -1.62 11.51 5.75
CA LEU A 99 -1.89 12.25 4.52
C LEU A 99 -3.10 13.17 4.68
N LYS A 100 -4.16 12.69 5.32
CA LYS A 100 -5.35 13.50 5.62
C LYS A 100 -5.02 14.70 6.51
N LEU A 101 -4.24 14.48 7.57
CA LEU A 101 -3.78 15.57 8.44
C LEU A 101 -2.86 16.57 7.71
N ALA A 102 -1.99 16.09 6.81
CA ALA A 102 -1.13 16.96 6.01
C ALA A 102 -1.96 17.85 5.07
N GLN A 103 -2.99 17.30 4.44
CA GLN A 103 -3.93 18.06 3.62
C GLN A 103 -4.68 19.12 4.45
N GLU A 104 -5.15 18.78 5.64
CA GLU A 104 -5.86 19.73 6.52
C GLU A 104 -4.99 20.91 6.95
N ARG A 105 -3.68 20.69 7.10
CA ARG A 105 -2.69 21.73 7.48
C ARG A 105 -2.17 22.57 6.33
N ALA A 106 -2.36 22.12 5.09
CA ALA A 106 -1.96 22.86 3.90
C ALA A 106 -2.98 23.97 3.52
N LYS A 107 -4.06 24.13 4.31
CA LYS A 107 -5.05 25.21 4.22
C LYS A 107 -4.76 26.29 5.25
#